data_AF-A0A0D5C1Q1-F1
#
_entry.id   AF-A0A0D5C1Q1-F1
#
_cell.length_a   1.000
_cell.length_b   1.000
_cell.length_c   1.000
_cell.angle_alpha   90.00
_cell.angle_beta   90.00
_cell.angle_gamma   90.00
#
_symmetry.space_group_name_H-M   'P 1'
#
loop_
_entity.id
_entity.type
_entity.pdbx_description
1 polymer ?
#
loop_
_entity_poly.entity_id
_entity_poly.type
_entity_poly.pdbx_seq_one_letter_code
_entity_poly.pdbx_strand_id
1 'polypeptide(L)'
;MALIKKSDSNYLLHPFLEFLIVAISLIAILVPLRIFAKIIFIDEWIGAIGIITAVFGLMLYLSKKEKLGIFGKMFIRQITKNHKGKRKWIIYSQTGLFLSIGIMTIFCIHAGNTEYLILKEQVISEFENQGILIGSELNFDAINQISSQVTPEEQVGAIAALPMLTIQNFEIFSVVLAVTDQLMGGWVLYFWQIMVIETIEVTIFLAITRKFIFKNNLNIK
;
A
#
# COMPACT_ATOMS: atom_id res chain seq x y z
N MET A 1 -18.70 -5.18 42.98
CA MET A 1 -17.69 -6.25 43.11
C MET A 1 -18.29 -7.52 42.50
N ALA A 2 -17.50 -8.30 41.76
CA ALA A 2 -17.87 -9.39 40.83
C ALA A 2 -18.33 -8.89 39.44
N LEU A 3 -17.70 -9.17 38.29
CA LEU A 3 -16.56 -10.00 37.94
C LEU A 3 -15.83 -9.31 36.76
N ILE A 4 -14.72 -8.63 37.04
CA ILE A 4 -13.59 -8.65 36.09
C ILE A 4 -13.14 -10.11 36.11
N LYS A 5 -13.76 -10.92 35.26
CA LYS A 5 -13.29 -12.28 35.02
C LYS A 5 -11.96 -12.11 34.33
N LYS A 6 -10.92 -12.27 35.16
CA LYS A 6 -9.60 -12.81 34.90
C LYS A 6 -9.08 -12.52 33.49
N SER A 7 -7.95 -11.82 33.46
CA SER A 7 -6.95 -11.91 32.41
C SER A 7 -6.52 -13.37 32.22
N ASP A 8 -7.40 -14.22 31.70
CA ASP A 8 -7.06 -15.53 31.21
C ASP A 8 -6.58 -15.32 29.77
N SER A 9 -5.33 -15.69 29.57
CA SER A 9 -4.72 -15.95 28.27
C SER A 9 -5.49 -17.04 27.51
N ASN A 10 -6.72 -16.76 27.08
CA ASN A 10 -7.48 -17.60 26.16
C ASN A 10 -7.17 -17.20 24.72
N TYR A 11 -5.87 -17.22 24.41
CA TYR A 11 -5.40 -17.42 23.05
C TYR A 11 -5.77 -18.85 22.68
N LEU A 12 -6.69 -19.03 21.73
CA LEU A 12 -6.93 -20.34 21.14
C LEU A 12 -5.71 -20.79 20.33
N LEU A 13 -4.93 -19.82 19.84
CA LEU A 13 -3.71 -19.96 19.05
C LEU A 13 -2.70 -18.90 19.45
N HIS A 14 -1.41 -19.16 19.26
CA HIS A 14 -0.33 -18.20 19.57
C HIS A 14 -0.64 -16.80 18.98
N PRO A 15 -0.38 -15.68 19.70
CA PRO A 15 -0.79 -14.33 19.28
C PRO A 15 -0.35 -13.91 17.87
N PHE A 16 0.77 -14.46 17.41
CA PHE A 16 1.29 -14.30 16.05
C PHE A 16 0.46 -15.06 15.00
N LEU A 17 0.04 -16.28 15.31
CA LEU A 17 -0.83 -17.08 14.43
C LEU A 17 -2.22 -16.44 14.30
N GLU A 18 -2.80 -15.95 15.41
CA GLU A 18 -4.05 -15.18 15.35
C GLU A 18 -3.91 -13.95 14.46
N PHE A 19 -2.77 -13.25 14.51
CA PHE A 19 -2.49 -12.10 13.65
C PHE A 19 -2.40 -12.53 12.18
N LEU A 20 -1.67 -13.60 11.90
CA LEU A 20 -1.47 -14.11 10.54
C LEU A 20 -2.79 -14.59 9.92
N ILE A 21 -3.63 -15.30 10.68
CA ILE A 21 -4.96 -15.74 10.22
C ILE A 21 -5.83 -14.53 9.88
N VAL A 22 -5.90 -13.53 10.76
CA VAL A 22 -6.69 -12.31 10.52
C VAL A 22 -6.13 -11.56 9.30
N ALA A 23 -4.81 -11.39 9.20
CA ALA A 23 -4.17 -10.69 8.10
C ALA A 23 -4.42 -11.36 6.75
N ILE A 24 -4.17 -12.68 6.65
CA ILE A 24 -4.39 -13.44 5.42
C ILE A 24 -5.87 -13.43 5.02
N SER A 25 -6.78 -13.61 5.97
CA SER A 25 -8.22 -13.56 5.69
C SER A 25 -8.64 -12.19 5.15
N LEU A 26 -8.10 -11.11 5.72
CA LEU A 26 -8.37 -9.76 5.23
C LEU A 26 -7.78 -9.55 3.83
N ILE A 27 -6.54 -9.98 3.57
CA ILE A 27 -5.92 -9.87 2.24
C ILE A 27 -6.73 -10.65 1.20
N ALA A 28 -7.14 -11.88 1.52
CA ALA A 28 -7.92 -12.73 0.63
C ALA A 28 -9.30 -12.17 0.29
N ILE A 29 -9.88 -11.32 1.13
CA ILE A 29 -11.16 -10.65 0.87
C ILE A 29 -10.94 -9.31 0.16
N LEU A 30 -10.02 -8.49 0.67
CA LEU A 30 -9.85 -7.10 0.24
C LEU A 30 -9.18 -6.99 -1.12
N VAL A 31 -8.16 -7.82 -1.41
CA VAL A 31 -7.42 -7.75 -2.68
C VAL A 31 -8.32 -8.10 -3.88
N PRO A 32 -9.05 -9.24 -3.89
CA PRO A 32 -9.96 -9.53 -5.00
C PRO A 32 -11.09 -8.51 -5.11
N LEU A 33 -11.65 -8.06 -3.98
CA LEU A 33 -12.71 -7.04 -3.97
C LEU A 33 -12.25 -5.74 -4.63
N ARG A 34 -10.98 -5.35 -4.43
CA ARG A 34 -10.39 -4.17 -5.06
C ARG A 34 -10.24 -4.33 -6.57
N ILE A 35 -9.79 -5.50 -7.01
CA ILE A 35 -9.69 -5.83 -8.44
C ILE A 35 -11.09 -5.79 -9.08
N PHE A 36 -12.11 -6.33 -8.41
CA PHE A 36 -13.50 -6.24 -8.89
C PHE A 36 -14.02 -4.80 -8.90
N ALA A 37 -13.68 -3.99 -7.90
CA ALA A 37 -14.04 -2.58 -7.89
C ALA A 37 -13.49 -1.83 -9.11
N LYS A 38 -12.25 -2.12 -9.55
CA LYS A 38 -11.71 -1.57 -10.81
C LYS A 38 -12.62 -1.87 -12.00
N ILE A 39 -13.05 -3.12 -12.12
CA ILE A 39 -13.86 -3.59 -13.26
C ILE A 39 -15.25 -2.91 -13.25
N ILE A 40 -15.81 -2.66 -12.07
CA ILE A 40 -17.18 -2.13 -11.91
C ILE A 40 -17.21 -0.61 -12.06
N PHE A 41 -16.22 0.12 -11.51
CA PHE A 41 -16.24 1.58 -11.41
C PHE A 41 -15.51 2.31 -12.54
N ILE A 42 -15.13 1.60 -13.62
CA ILE A 42 -14.58 2.12 -14.90
C ILE A 42 -13.60 3.29 -14.72
N ASP A 43 -12.30 2.97 -14.65
CA ASP A 43 -11.11 3.86 -14.70
C ASP A 43 -11.02 5.07 -13.74
N GLU A 44 -12.09 5.42 -13.04
CA GLU A 44 -12.03 6.38 -11.94
C GLU A 44 -11.49 5.68 -10.69
N TRP A 45 -10.18 5.77 -10.49
CA TRP A 45 -9.48 5.26 -9.30
C TRP A 45 -10.13 5.71 -7.97
N ILE A 46 -10.74 6.90 -7.95
CA ILE A 46 -11.49 7.47 -6.81
C ILE A 46 -12.85 6.77 -6.58
N GLY A 47 -13.46 6.17 -7.61
CA GLY A 47 -14.80 5.55 -7.53
C GLY A 47 -14.87 4.35 -6.59
N ALA A 48 -13.74 3.70 -6.30
CA ALA A 48 -13.66 2.58 -5.36
C ALA A 48 -13.43 3.00 -3.89
N ILE A 49 -13.39 4.31 -3.59
CA ILE A 49 -13.25 4.82 -2.22
C ILE A 49 -14.47 4.42 -1.39
N GLY A 50 -14.21 3.88 -0.21
CA GLY A 50 -15.23 3.55 0.78
C GLY A 50 -15.64 2.08 0.77
N ILE A 51 -15.29 1.30 -0.25
CA ILE A 51 -15.61 -0.13 -0.32
C ILE A 51 -14.87 -0.89 0.80
N ILE A 52 -13.56 -0.64 0.93
CA ILE A 52 -12.74 -1.29 1.96
C ILE A 52 -13.19 -0.80 3.33
N THR A 53 -13.45 0.51 3.46
CA THR A 53 -13.96 1.10 4.70
C THR A 53 -15.31 0.50 5.12
N ALA A 54 -16.23 0.25 4.17
CA ALA A 54 -17.52 -0.38 4.41
C ALA A 54 -17.38 -1.84 4.86
N VAL A 55 -16.50 -2.61 4.20
CA VAL A 55 -16.20 -4.01 4.60
C VAL A 55 -15.62 -4.07 6.01
N PHE A 56 -14.66 -3.19 6.32
CA PHE A 56 -14.11 -3.09 7.67
C PHE A 56 -15.16 -2.68 8.70
N GLY A 57 -16.05 -1.74 8.37
CA GLY A 57 -17.17 -1.34 9.21
C GLY A 57 -18.15 -2.48 9.47
N LEU A 58 -18.50 -3.25 8.44
CA LEU A 58 -19.36 -4.42 8.54
C LEU A 58 -18.74 -5.51 9.40
N MET A 59 -17.45 -5.82 9.20
CA MET A 59 -16.72 -6.77 10.04
C MET A 59 -16.68 -6.34 11.49
N LEU A 60 -16.45 -5.06 11.77
CA LEU A 60 -16.46 -4.52 13.13
C LEU A 60 -17.86 -4.65 13.77
N TYR A 61 -18.91 -4.33 13.02
CA TYR A 61 -20.30 -4.47 13.47
C TYR A 61 -20.67 -5.92 13.77
N LEU A 62 -20.39 -6.85 12.84
CA LEU A 62 -20.69 -8.28 12.99
C LEU A 62 -19.85 -8.92 14.10
N SER A 63 -18.59 -8.52 14.25
CA SER A 63 -17.72 -8.99 15.34
C SER A 63 -18.27 -8.57 16.70
N LYS A 64 -18.80 -7.35 16.82
CA LYS A 64 -19.39 -6.85 18.08
C LYS A 64 -20.70 -7.57 18.42
N LYS A 65 -21.49 -7.95 17.43
CA LYS A 65 -22.70 -8.77 17.62
C LYS A 65 -22.41 -10.25 17.84
N GLU A 66 -21.15 -10.64 18.00
CA GLU A 66 -20.67 -12.02 18.12
C GLU A 66 -21.10 -12.95 16.97
N LYS A 67 -21.56 -12.40 15.84
CA LYS A 67 -22.02 -13.17 14.66
C LYS A 67 -20.86 -13.83 13.89
N LEU A 68 -19.64 -13.33 14.06
CA LEU A 68 -18.42 -13.88 13.45
C LEU A 68 -17.70 -14.90 14.35
N GLY A 69 -18.33 -15.31 15.48
CA GLY A 69 -17.81 -16.35 16.36
C GLY A 69 -16.37 -16.09 16.84
N ILE A 70 -15.50 -17.09 16.67
CA ILE A 70 -14.09 -17.04 17.09
C ILE A 70 -13.29 -16.00 16.28
N PHE A 71 -13.55 -15.89 14.97
CA PHE A 71 -12.88 -14.93 14.09
C PHE A 71 -13.15 -13.49 14.53
N GLY A 72 -14.41 -13.16 14.85
CA GLY A 72 -14.76 -11.83 15.34
C GLY A 72 -14.05 -11.45 16.64
N LYS A 73 -13.87 -12.42 17.55
CA LYS A 73 -13.10 -12.23 18.79
C LYS A 73 -11.61 -11.99 18.50
N MET A 74 -11.01 -12.74 17.57
CA MET A 74 -9.63 -12.53 17.14
C MET A 74 -9.44 -11.15 16.49
N PHE A 75 -10.34 -10.76 15.58
CA PHE A 75 -10.33 -9.46 14.89
C PHE A 75 -10.38 -8.28 15.87
N ILE A 76 -11.32 -8.28 16.82
CA ILE A 76 -11.43 -7.22 17.84
C ILE A 76 -10.18 -7.14 18.72
N ARG A 77 -9.61 -8.29 19.12
CA ARG A 77 -8.36 -8.32 19.92
C ARG A 77 -7.21 -7.69 19.15
N GLN A 78 -7.03 -8.03 17.87
CA GLN A 78 -5.94 -7.47 17.07
C GLN A 78 -6.11 -5.96 16.85
N ILE A 79 -7.33 -5.48 16.54
CA ILE A 79 -7.61 -4.04 16.43
C ILE A 79 -7.31 -3.33 17.76
N THR A 80 -7.73 -3.90 18.88
CA THR A 80 -7.50 -3.30 20.20
C THR A 80 -6.01 -3.23 20.54
N LYS A 81 -5.23 -4.24 20.14
CA LYS A 81 -3.76 -4.24 20.28
C LYS A 81 -3.10 -3.16 19.43
N ASN A 82 -3.63 -2.89 18.23
CA ASN A 82 -3.09 -1.87 17.33
C ASN A 82 -3.18 -0.45 17.91
N HIS A 83 -4.17 -0.19 18.78
CA HIS A 83 -4.36 1.12 19.42
C HIS A 83 -3.68 1.29 20.78
N LYS A 84 -2.98 0.27 21.31
CA LYS A 84 -2.36 0.30 22.64
C LYS A 84 -0.82 0.32 22.58
N GLY A 85 -0.21 1.02 23.55
CA GLY A 85 1.24 0.99 23.78
C GLY A 85 2.10 1.60 22.68
N LYS A 86 3.34 1.11 22.52
CA LYS A 86 4.30 1.54 21.48
C LYS A 86 3.86 1.14 20.07
N ARG A 87 3.06 0.08 19.93
CA ARG A 87 2.58 -0.45 18.65
C ARG A 87 1.73 0.56 17.86
N LYS A 88 0.97 1.42 18.55
CA LYS A 88 0.22 2.50 17.90
C LYS A 88 1.15 3.39 17.07
N TRP A 89 2.26 3.84 17.66
CA TRP A 89 3.19 4.77 17.00
C TRP A 89 3.82 4.15 15.77
N ILE A 90 4.17 2.85 15.85
CA ILE A 90 4.68 2.10 14.71
C ILE A 90 3.66 2.07 13.57
N ILE A 91 2.40 1.70 13.86
CA ILE A 91 1.35 1.59 12.84
C ILE A 91 1.02 2.95 12.21
N TYR A 92 0.83 4.00 13.02
CA TYR A 92 0.53 5.34 12.48
C TYR A 92 1.72 5.91 11.69
N SER A 93 2.95 5.72 12.16
CA SER A 93 4.16 6.18 11.46
C SER A 93 4.33 5.44 10.13
N GLN A 94 4.18 4.11 10.14
CA GLN A 94 4.25 3.29 8.93
C GLN A 94 3.18 3.72 7.91
N THR A 95 1.93 3.91 8.35
CA THR A 95 0.83 4.38 7.49
C THR A 95 1.15 5.74 6.86
N GLY A 96 1.65 6.69 7.66
CA GLY A 96 2.04 8.01 7.16
C GLY A 96 3.21 7.96 6.18
N LEU A 97 4.21 7.11 6.44
CA LEU A 97 5.34 6.89 5.54
C LEU A 97 4.89 6.31 4.20
N PHE A 98 4.07 5.26 4.21
CA PHE A 98 3.54 4.67 2.98
C PHE A 98 2.71 5.67 2.17
N LEU A 99 1.89 6.47 2.85
CA LEU A 99 1.10 7.52 2.21
C LEU A 99 2.01 8.58 1.56
N SER A 100 3.03 9.05 2.28
CA SER A 100 4.00 10.03 1.78
C SER A 100 4.73 9.52 0.55
N ILE A 101 5.27 8.30 0.62
CA ILE A 101 5.98 7.67 -0.51
C ILE A 101 5.02 7.51 -1.70
N GLY A 102 3.78 7.05 -1.48
CA GLY A 102 2.84 6.86 -2.57
C GLY A 102 2.45 8.15 -3.27
N ILE A 103 2.18 9.22 -2.51
CA ILE A 103 1.88 10.55 -3.08
C ILE A 103 3.10 11.08 -3.84
N MET A 104 4.29 10.96 -3.25
CA MET A 104 5.54 11.39 -3.89
C MET A 104 5.76 10.67 -5.22
N THR A 105 5.58 9.34 -5.27
CA THR A 105 5.74 8.57 -6.50
C THR A 105 4.74 8.98 -7.59
N ILE A 106 3.46 9.17 -7.23
CA ILE A 106 2.43 9.66 -8.18
C ILE A 106 2.82 11.04 -8.71
N PHE A 107 3.27 11.93 -7.82
CA PHE A 107 3.72 13.27 -8.20
C PHE A 107 4.93 13.22 -9.13
N CYS A 108 5.94 12.38 -8.83
CA CYS A 108 7.13 12.20 -9.66
C CYS A 108 6.78 11.71 -11.07
N ILE A 109 5.90 10.70 -11.18
CA ILE A 109 5.45 10.18 -12.48
C ILE A 109 4.73 11.29 -13.25
N HIS A 110 3.87 12.06 -12.59
CA HIS A 110 3.19 13.18 -13.21
C HIS A 110 4.18 14.25 -13.70
N ALA A 111 5.12 14.68 -12.85
CA ALA A 111 6.15 15.65 -13.20
C ALA A 111 7.05 15.16 -14.35
N GLY A 112 7.41 13.89 -14.37
CA GLY A 112 8.15 13.27 -15.48
C GLY A 112 7.40 13.28 -16.80
N ASN A 113 6.06 13.21 -16.76
CA ASN A 113 5.18 13.25 -17.94
C ASN A 113 4.77 14.68 -18.36
N THR A 114 5.06 15.70 -17.56
CA THR A 114 4.65 17.09 -17.85
C THR A 114 5.85 18.04 -17.87
N GLU A 115 6.46 18.31 -16.71
CA GLU A 115 7.55 19.28 -16.54
C GLU A 115 8.87 18.79 -17.15
N TYR A 116 9.16 17.49 -17.04
CA TYR A 116 10.42 16.89 -17.52
C TYR A 116 10.23 16.06 -18.80
N LEU A 117 9.17 16.33 -19.56
CA LEU A 117 8.81 15.57 -20.76
C LEU A 117 9.97 15.49 -21.77
N ILE A 118 10.67 16.61 -22.01
CA ILE A 118 11.80 16.65 -22.95
C ILE A 118 12.92 15.69 -22.52
N LEU A 119 13.28 15.71 -21.23
CA LEU A 119 14.31 14.82 -20.70
C LEU A 119 13.87 13.35 -20.75
N LYS A 120 12.59 13.10 -20.49
CA LYS A 120 11.98 11.77 -20.65
C LYS A 120 12.08 11.27 -22.10
N GLU A 121 11.73 12.11 -23.08
CA GLU A 121 11.80 11.77 -24.52
C GLU A 121 13.23 11.50 -24.97
N GLN A 122 14.21 12.26 -24.47
CA GLN A 122 15.63 11.98 -24.72
C GLN A 122 16.04 10.59 -24.23
N VAL A 123 15.67 10.23 -22.99
CA VAL A 123 15.95 8.90 -22.43
C VAL A 123 15.26 7.79 -23.24
N ILE A 124 14.01 8.00 -23.66
CA ILE A 124 13.29 7.04 -24.50
C ILE A 124 14.00 6.86 -25.85
N SER A 125 14.40 7.95 -26.50
CA SER A 125 15.10 7.88 -27.78
C SER A 125 16.43 7.15 -27.69
N GLU A 126 17.15 7.28 -26.57
CA GLU A 126 18.38 6.54 -26.30
C GLU A 126 18.11 5.04 -26.16
N PHE A 127 17.04 4.65 -25.46
CA PHE A 127 16.62 3.26 -25.36
C PHE A 127 16.21 2.67 -26.72
N GLU A 128 15.49 3.44 -27.54
CA GLU A 128 15.10 3.02 -28.89
C GLU A 128 16.31 2.84 -29.81
N ASN A 129 17.31 3.73 -29.73
CA ASN A 129 18.58 3.60 -30.44
C ASN A 129 19.36 2.33 -30.03
N GLN A 130 19.19 1.88 -28.80
CA GLN A 130 19.77 0.64 -28.27
C GLN A 130 18.89 -0.60 -28.55
N GLY A 131 17.80 -0.45 -29.29
CA GLY A 131 16.91 -1.55 -29.68
C GLY A 131 15.85 -1.93 -28.65
N ILE A 132 15.68 -1.14 -27.58
CA ILE A 132 14.58 -1.27 -26.62
C ILE A 132 13.41 -0.41 -27.10
N LEU A 133 12.40 -1.06 -27.67
CA LEU A 133 11.17 -0.40 -28.07
C LEU A 133 10.21 -0.27 -26.88
N ILE A 134 9.97 0.96 -26.44
CA ILE A 134 9.11 1.27 -25.30
C ILE A 134 7.65 1.34 -25.76
N GLY A 135 6.86 0.32 -25.41
CA GLY A 135 5.43 0.23 -25.76
C GLY A 135 5.06 -0.85 -26.77
N SER A 136 6.01 -1.68 -27.19
CA SER A 136 5.78 -2.92 -27.95
C SER A 136 6.21 -4.16 -27.15
N GLU A 137 6.16 -5.35 -27.76
CA GLU A 137 6.75 -6.55 -27.14
C GLU A 137 8.21 -6.28 -26.75
N LEU A 138 8.54 -6.57 -25.49
CA LEU A 138 9.88 -6.34 -24.94
C LEU A 138 10.89 -7.20 -25.70
N ASN A 139 11.88 -6.57 -26.31
CA ASN A 139 13.00 -7.26 -26.93
C ASN A 139 13.98 -7.74 -25.85
N PHE A 140 13.73 -8.93 -25.30
CA PHE A 140 14.54 -9.51 -24.23
C PHE A 140 16.01 -9.70 -24.63
N ASP A 141 16.31 -9.90 -25.91
CA ASP A 141 17.69 -10.04 -26.38
C ASP A 141 18.46 -8.70 -26.28
N ALA A 142 17.82 -7.59 -26.65
CA ALA A 142 18.40 -6.25 -26.49
C ALA A 142 18.58 -5.89 -25.00
N ILE A 143 17.58 -6.21 -24.17
CA ILE A 143 17.65 -5.99 -22.71
C ILE A 143 18.79 -6.81 -22.09
N ASN A 144 18.95 -8.07 -22.49
CA ASN A 144 20.03 -8.92 -21.99
C ASN A 144 21.39 -8.42 -22.42
N GLN A 145 21.53 -7.91 -23.66
CA GLN A 145 22.78 -7.30 -24.13
C GLN A 145 23.16 -6.06 -23.32
N ILE A 146 22.21 -5.17 -23.05
CA ILE A 146 22.45 -3.94 -22.27
C ILE A 146 22.69 -4.29 -20.80
N SER A 147 21.88 -5.17 -20.22
CA SER A 147 22.04 -5.60 -18.82
C SER A 147 23.35 -6.34 -18.59
N SER A 148 23.90 -7.03 -19.60
CA SER A 148 25.20 -7.71 -19.50
C SER A 148 26.39 -6.75 -19.43
N GLN A 149 26.20 -5.48 -19.83
CA GLN A 149 27.21 -4.43 -19.74
C GLN A 149 27.23 -3.77 -18.35
N VAL A 150 26.18 -3.95 -17.55
CA VAL A 150 26.08 -3.38 -16.21
C VAL A 150 26.55 -4.42 -15.19
N THR A 151 27.57 -4.06 -14.42
CA THR A 151 28.09 -4.94 -13.36
C THR A 151 27.10 -5.04 -12.19
N PRO A 152 27.09 -6.15 -11.43
CA PRO A 152 26.26 -6.27 -10.23
C PRO A 152 26.51 -5.16 -9.20
N GLU A 153 27.75 -4.69 -9.08
CA GLU A 153 28.11 -3.57 -8.20
C GLU A 153 27.43 -2.26 -8.63
N GLU A 154 27.39 -1.97 -9.93
CA GLU A 154 26.72 -0.80 -10.48
C GLU A 154 25.20 -0.86 -10.28
N GLN A 155 24.60 -2.05 -10.40
CA GLN A 155 23.17 -2.24 -10.13
C GLN A 155 22.83 -1.95 -8.67
N VAL A 156 23.61 -2.50 -7.73
CA VAL A 156 23.43 -2.24 -6.29
C VAL A 156 23.67 -0.77 -5.97
N GLY A 157 24.69 -0.16 -6.57
CA GLY A 157 24.98 1.27 -6.45
C GLY A 157 23.84 2.14 -6.94
N ALA A 158 23.25 1.83 -8.10
CA ALA A 158 22.10 2.53 -8.65
C ALA A 158 20.87 2.44 -7.73
N ILE A 159 20.56 1.25 -7.21
CA ILE A 159 19.44 1.05 -6.26
C ILE A 159 19.68 1.84 -4.97
N ALA A 160 20.89 1.80 -4.43
CA ALA A 160 21.26 2.52 -3.21
C ALA A 160 21.27 4.05 -3.42
N ALA A 161 21.49 4.51 -4.66
CA ALA A 161 21.45 5.92 -5.01
C ALA A 161 20.02 6.47 -5.19
N LEU A 162 19.01 5.62 -5.45
CA LEU A 162 17.63 6.08 -5.67
C LEU A 162 17.10 7.03 -4.58
N PRO A 163 17.28 6.76 -3.27
CA PRO A 163 16.86 7.71 -2.24
C PRO A 163 17.62 9.03 -2.32
N MET A 164 18.92 9.01 -2.66
CA MET A 164 19.71 10.24 -2.78
C MET A 164 19.28 11.06 -3.99
N LEU A 165 18.93 10.41 -5.10
CA LEU A 165 18.42 11.06 -6.31
C LEU A 165 17.12 11.82 -6.03
N THR A 166 16.25 11.33 -5.14
CA THR A 166 15.02 12.08 -4.77
C THR A 166 15.30 13.46 -4.20
N ILE A 167 16.49 13.67 -3.60
CA ILE A 167 16.88 14.92 -2.96
C ILE A 167 17.80 15.75 -3.87
N GLN A 168 18.78 15.11 -4.50
CA GLN A 168 19.84 15.80 -5.25
C GLN A 168 19.47 16.06 -6.71
N ASN A 169 18.75 15.13 -7.35
CA ASN A 169 18.43 15.17 -8.78
C ASN A 169 16.99 14.71 -8.99
N PHE A 170 16.05 15.48 -8.44
CA PHE A 170 14.62 15.16 -8.45
C PHE A 170 14.07 14.97 -9.87
N GLU A 171 14.58 15.73 -10.85
CA GLU A 171 14.22 15.61 -12.26
C GLU A 171 14.56 14.21 -12.83
N ILE A 172 15.77 13.71 -12.55
CA ILE A 172 16.23 12.40 -13.02
C ILE A 172 15.40 11.31 -12.36
N PHE A 173 15.15 11.42 -11.05
CA PHE A 173 14.30 10.47 -10.34
C PHE A 173 12.87 10.41 -10.91
N SER A 174 12.30 11.57 -11.22
CA SER A 174 10.96 11.69 -11.81
C SER A 174 10.89 11.08 -13.21
N VAL A 175 11.90 11.35 -14.05
CA VAL A 175 12.00 10.76 -15.39
C VAL A 175 12.16 9.24 -15.32
N VAL A 176 13.01 8.71 -14.44
CA VAL A 176 13.18 7.26 -14.27
C VAL A 176 11.84 6.59 -13.92
N LEU A 177 11.08 7.15 -12.99
CA LEU A 177 9.77 6.61 -12.63
C LEU A 177 8.75 6.71 -13.76
N ALA A 178 8.72 7.82 -14.51
CA ALA A 178 7.81 8.01 -15.63
C ALA A 178 8.13 7.09 -16.82
N VAL A 179 9.41 6.88 -17.14
CA VAL A 179 9.85 5.89 -18.15
C VAL A 179 9.50 4.48 -17.70
N THR A 180 9.73 4.15 -16.41
CA THR A 180 9.35 2.85 -15.85
C THR A 180 7.84 2.62 -15.93
N ASP A 181 7.03 3.63 -15.63
CA ASP A 181 5.58 3.56 -15.77
C ASP A 181 5.16 3.30 -17.22
N GLN A 182 5.77 4.01 -18.18
CA GLN A 182 5.49 3.80 -19.61
C GLN A 182 5.91 2.40 -20.09
N LEU A 183 7.08 1.91 -19.66
CA LEU A 183 7.54 0.54 -19.93
C LEU A 183 6.58 -0.51 -19.39
N MET A 184 5.96 -0.25 -18.23
CA MET A 184 4.96 -1.12 -17.61
C MET A 184 3.53 -0.81 -18.08
N GLY A 185 3.32 0.01 -19.11
CA GLY A 185 1.99 0.31 -19.65
C GLY A 185 1.06 1.05 -18.69
N GLY A 186 1.59 1.90 -17.81
CA GLY A 186 0.81 2.69 -16.84
C GLY A 186 0.49 1.96 -15.53
N TRP A 187 0.98 0.73 -15.36
CA TRP A 187 0.68 -0.08 -14.17
C TRP A 187 1.33 0.45 -12.89
N VAL A 188 2.46 1.17 -12.98
CA VAL A 188 3.17 1.68 -11.79
C VAL A 188 2.35 2.79 -11.16
N LEU A 189 1.92 3.77 -11.97
CA LEU A 189 1.06 4.86 -11.54
C LEU A 189 -0.25 4.31 -10.97
N TYR A 190 -0.88 3.37 -11.67
CA TYR A 190 -2.12 2.74 -11.24
C TYR A 190 -1.98 2.03 -9.89
N PHE A 191 -0.92 1.23 -9.71
CA PHE A 191 -0.65 0.53 -8.45
C PHE A 191 -0.47 1.51 -7.29
N TRP A 192 0.31 2.57 -7.48
CA TRP A 192 0.52 3.58 -6.44
C TRP A 192 -0.75 4.37 -6.10
N GLN A 193 -1.58 4.70 -7.09
CA GLN A 193 -2.89 5.31 -6.86
C GLN A 193 -3.78 4.42 -5.99
N ILE A 194 -3.86 3.12 -6.28
CA ILE A 194 -4.60 2.16 -5.44
C ILE A 194 -4.05 2.16 -4.02
N MET A 195 -2.74 1.98 -3.87
CA MET A 195 -2.07 1.88 -2.57
C MET A 195 -2.29 3.13 -1.71
N VAL A 196 -2.25 4.32 -2.32
CA VAL A 196 -2.55 5.58 -1.63
C VAL A 196 -3.98 5.59 -1.12
N ILE A 197 -4.96 5.26 -1.95
CA ILE A 197 -6.36 5.19 -1.51
C ILE A 197 -6.53 4.16 -0.40
N GLU A 198 -6.00 2.94 -0.55
CA GLU A 198 -6.12 1.90 0.48
C GLU A 198 -5.53 2.37 1.81
N THR A 199 -4.39 3.06 1.76
CA THR A 199 -3.74 3.63 2.94
C THR A 199 -4.59 4.72 3.57
N ILE A 200 -5.27 5.56 2.78
CA ILE A 200 -6.24 6.55 3.27
C ILE A 200 -7.43 5.85 3.94
N GLU A 201 -8.01 4.82 3.33
CA GLU A 201 -9.13 4.06 3.88
C GLU A 201 -8.76 3.35 5.19
N VAL A 202 -7.57 2.76 5.27
CA VAL A 202 -7.03 2.18 6.51
C VAL A 202 -6.83 3.26 7.56
N THR A 203 -6.34 4.45 7.18
CA THR A 203 -6.20 5.59 8.11
C THR A 203 -7.55 6.02 8.68
N ILE A 204 -8.57 6.16 7.82
CA ILE A 204 -9.94 6.47 8.22
C ILE A 204 -10.48 5.39 9.16
N PHE A 205 -10.28 4.12 8.82
CA PHE A 205 -10.69 2.99 9.66
C PHE A 205 -9.99 3.01 11.02
N LEU A 206 -8.68 3.26 11.08
CA LEU A 206 -7.94 3.42 12.33
C LEU A 206 -8.49 4.59 13.18
N ALA A 207 -8.84 5.71 12.55
CA ALA A 207 -9.45 6.85 13.24
C ALA A 207 -10.85 6.50 13.80
N ILE A 208 -11.70 5.83 13.02
CA ILE A 208 -13.04 5.39 13.44
C ILE A 208 -12.94 4.39 14.60
N THR A 209 -12.09 3.37 14.46
CA THR A 209 -11.91 2.34 15.49
C THR A 209 -11.32 2.91 16.78
N ARG A 210 -10.41 3.89 16.69
CA ARG A 210 -9.93 4.62 17.87
C ARG A 210 -11.08 5.31 18.59
N LYS A 211 -11.89 6.13 17.89
CA LYS A 211 -13.04 6.82 18.49
C LYS A 211 -14.02 5.84 19.12
N PHE A 212 -14.26 4.70 18.49
CA PHE A 212 -15.17 3.66 18.97
C PHE A 212 -14.66 2.95 20.24
N ILE A 213 -13.36 2.63 20.30
CA ILE A 213 -12.74 1.97 21.47
C ILE A 213 -12.65 2.93 22.66
N PHE A 214 -12.27 4.19 22.44
CA PHE A 214 -12.16 5.18 23.51
C PHE A 214 -13.53 5.64 24.05
N LYS A 215 -14.57 5.74 23.21
CA LYS A 215 -15.93 6.07 23.66
C LYS A 215 -16.52 5.01 24.59
N ASN A 216 -16.23 3.72 24.35
CA ASN A 216 -16.66 2.64 25.22
C ASN A 216 -15.94 2.61 26.59
N ASN A 217 -14.75 3.23 26.72
CA ASN A 217 -14.05 3.36 28.00
C ASN A 217 -14.50 4.56 28.82
N LEU A 218 -15.17 5.56 28.22
CA LEU A 218 -15.66 6.77 28.92
C LEU A 218 -17.08 6.63 29.46
N ASN A 219 -17.87 5.65 28.99
CA ASN A 219 -19.19 5.32 29.53
C ASN A 219 -19.13 4.31 30.70
N ILE A 220 -17.96 4.11 31.28
CA ILE A 220 -17.77 3.36 32.51
C ILE A 220 -17.16 4.34 33.53
N LYS A 221 -18.00 5.24 34.03
CA LYS A 221 -17.80 5.92 35.31
C LYS A 221 -19.11 5.82 36.07
#